data_AF-A0A7C4HQW6-F1
#
_entry.id   AF-A0A7C4HQW6-F1
#
_cell.length_a   1.000
_cell.length_b   1.000
_cell.length_c   1.000
_cell.angle_alpha   90.00
_cell.angle_beta   90.00
_cell.angle_gamma   90.00
#
_symmetry.space_group_name_H-M   'P 1'
#
loop_
_entity.id
_entity.type
_entity.pdbx_description
1 polymer ?
#
loop_
_entity_poly.entity_id
_entity_poly.type
_entity_poly.pdbx_seq_one_letter_code
_entity_poly.pdbx_strand_id
1 'polypeptide(L)'
;MNNSSRVKRAIFALITICALISPFLAPPAVLAGGKRIVVPTDYPDIQTALDHANDGDVIAVLSGTYSGFEVKKSVAIIGENDETVVVKGPIRVYANDVKISTMHIVLQDYTEKNPAALWTQANNTVLVGVNIESAGNGILIGNASFRASISVERSRILAGLNYDHSSGVTAYLCSSLSVYYSNITLIKGNLGINSCKQLQIMHSTIVTPGTGISISMFADQVEISGNTIRASDTGIHVGASGGVFSSNVIASNGTGIYMERVRGNTIANNTIHGSGIGIQANGDNNLIVGNYITSGGPAIELRGSGNVITNNTLAGSRGINGLVAYGNIIAFNFINQTGSIGIYLSKQSTDNVVFGNTFWLCYNYNAADESGKNQWYVENETLKMGNYWYDHIEPDKDNDGIVDVPYVIATTLDVQILDKYPLTKPVHPITYVTTTTAYTTSYTPTQTTSFITTTQIPTTTQLTTPETTTQETSIPVEEGSSLVMISVAVVILLLILGVAVFLVRKRS
;
A
#
# COMPACT_ATOMS: atom_id res chain seq x y z
N MET A 1 -3.53 28.29 14.31
CA MET A 1 -3.82 27.76 12.95
C MET A 1 -5.23 27.19 12.94
N ASN A 2 -6.03 27.57 11.96
CA ASN A 2 -7.49 27.67 12.09
C ASN A 2 -8.20 26.29 11.98
N ASN A 3 -9.05 25.94 12.96
CA ASN A 3 -9.84 24.69 13.02
C ASN A 3 -10.69 24.43 11.76
N SER A 4 -10.94 25.47 10.96
CA SER A 4 -11.61 25.38 9.65
C SER A 4 -10.91 24.46 8.64
N SER A 5 -9.57 24.35 8.67
CA SER A 5 -8.85 23.51 7.69
C SER A 5 -8.94 22.01 7.99
N ARG A 6 -9.02 21.62 9.26
CA ARG A 6 -9.17 20.22 9.68
C ARG A 6 -10.58 19.70 9.42
N VAL A 7 -11.60 20.53 9.66
CA VAL A 7 -13.00 20.19 9.35
C VAL A 7 -13.21 20.06 7.84
N LYS A 8 -12.59 20.93 7.03
CA LYS A 8 -12.63 20.82 5.57
C LYS A 8 -11.98 19.53 5.05
N ARG A 9 -10.87 19.08 5.65
CA ARG A 9 -10.19 17.81 5.30
C ARG A 9 -11.02 16.57 5.69
N ALA A 10 -11.69 16.60 6.85
CA ALA A 10 -12.59 15.52 7.27
C ALA A 10 -13.86 15.44 6.40
N ILE A 11 -14.43 16.58 6.02
CA ILE A 11 -15.56 16.64 5.08
C ILE A 11 -15.13 16.16 3.70
N PHE A 12 -13.91 16.50 3.24
CA PHE A 12 -13.38 15.99 1.97
C PHE A 12 -13.22 14.46 2.01
N ALA A 13 -12.62 13.90 3.07
CA ALA A 13 -12.48 12.45 3.23
C ALA A 13 -13.83 11.71 3.29
N LEU A 14 -14.86 12.30 3.92
CA LEU A 14 -16.20 11.74 3.97
C LEU A 14 -16.91 11.79 2.61
N ILE A 15 -16.67 12.84 1.81
CA ILE A 15 -17.15 12.96 0.43
C ILE A 15 -16.42 11.94 -0.48
N THR A 16 -15.12 11.69 -0.28
CA THR A 16 -14.37 10.66 -1.03
C THR A 16 -14.90 9.26 -0.73
N ILE A 17 -15.24 8.94 0.53
CA ILE A 17 -15.85 7.67 0.91
C ILE A 17 -17.26 7.52 0.30
N CYS A 18 -18.05 8.60 0.22
CA CYS A 18 -19.34 8.57 -0.47
C CYS A 18 -19.19 8.45 -2.00
N ALA A 19 -18.15 9.03 -2.59
CA ALA A 19 -17.84 8.91 -4.02
C ALA A 19 -17.32 7.51 -4.40
N LEU A 20 -16.70 6.77 -3.47
CA LEU A 20 -16.24 5.39 -3.66
C LEU A 20 -17.38 4.35 -3.60
N ILE A 21 -18.52 4.68 -2.98
CA ILE A 21 -19.72 3.83 -2.97
C ILE A 21 -20.67 4.19 -4.14
N SER A 22 -20.54 5.40 -4.69
CA SER A 22 -21.40 5.92 -5.77
C SER A 22 -21.36 5.15 -7.11
N PRO A 23 -20.31 4.42 -7.53
CA PRO A 23 -20.38 3.65 -8.78
C PRO A 23 -20.99 2.26 -8.58
N PHE A 24 -21.30 1.83 -7.34
CA PHE A 24 -21.86 0.50 -7.09
C PHE A 24 -23.38 0.42 -7.03
N LEU A 25 -24.10 1.55 -7.06
CA LEU A 25 -25.57 1.58 -7.06
C LEU A 25 -26.20 2.26 -8.28
N ALA A 26 -25.40 2.81 -9.19
CA ALA A 26 -25.91 3.17 -10.50
C ALA A 26 -25.81 1.92 -11.40
N PRO A 27 -26.91 1.41 -11.99
CA PRO A 27 -26.74 0.64 -13.23
C PRO A 27 -25.88 1.50 -14.17
N PRO A 28 -24.98 0.91 -14.97
CA PRO A 28 -24.14 1.68 -15.87
C PRO A 28 -25.05 2.68 -16.57
N ALA A 29 -24.69 3.96 -16.53
CA ALA A 29 -25.25 4.91 -17.47
C ALA A 29 -24.81 4.42 -18.85
N VAL A 30 -25.54 3.45 -19.38
CA VAL A 30 -25.55 3.09 -20.78
C VAL A 30 -25.85 4.42 -21.43
N LEU A 31 -24.89 4.95 -22.18
CA LEU A 31 -25.11 6.01 -23.14
C LEU A 31 -26.32 5.58 -23.97
N ALA A 32 -27.48 6.10 -23.60
CA ALA A 32 -28.77 5.69 -24.10
C ALA A 32 -28.85 6.17 -25.55
N GLY A 33 -28.45 5.32 -26.49
CA GLY A 33 -28.48 5.61 -27.93
C GLY A 33 -27.57 4.75 -28.81
N GLY A 34 -26.54 4.12 -28.25
CA GLY A 34 -25.58 3.32 -29.04
C GLY A 34 -26.14 1.99 -29.56
N LYS A 35 -25.84 1.66 -30.81
CA LYS A 35 -26.13 0.35 -31.40
C LYS A 35 -25.21 -0.71 -30.80
N ARG A 36 -25.75 -1.91 -30.57
CA ARG A 36 -24.94 -3.10 -30.25
C ARG A 36 -24.46 -3.75 -31.55
N ILE A 37 -23.15 -3.93 -31.69
CA ILE A 37 -22.47 -4.60 -32.80
C ILE A 37 -21.79 -5.85 -32.23
N VAL A 38 -22.02 -7.02 -32.83
CA VAL A 38 -21.52 -8.31 -32.34
C VAL A 38 -20.40 -8.83 -33.24
N VAL A 39 -19.25 -9.14 -32.67
CA VAL A 39 -18.10 -9.74 -33.38
C VAL A 39 -17.99 -11.21 -32.98
N PRO A 40 -17.87 -12.18 -33.91
CA PRO A 40 -17.70 -12.00 -35.34
C PRO A 40 -19.00 -12.00 -36.18
N THR A 41 -20.18 -11.91 -35.55
CA THR A 41 -21.48 -12.10 -36.23
C THR A 41 -21.82 -11.01 -37.25
N ASP A 42 -21.69 -9.74 -36.86
CA ASP A 42 -21.98 -8.57 -37.71
C ASP A 42 -20.77 -8.19 -38.57
N TYR A 43 -19.56 -8.41 -38.05
CA TYR A 43 -18.28 -8.14 -38.72
C TYR A 43 -17.25 -9.19 -38.33
N PRO A 44 -16.35 -9.61 -39.24
CA PRO A 44 -15.42 -10.71 -39.01
C PRO A 44 -14.38 -10.44 -37.90
N ASP A 45 -14.04 -9.18 -37.65
CA ASP A 45 -13.02 -8.78 -36.69
C ASP A 45 -13.38 -7.47 -35.96
N ILE A 46 -12.66 -7.20 -34.86
CA ILE A 46 -12.92 -6.05 -33.98
C ILE A 46 -12.64 -4.72 -34.69
N GLN A 47 -11.59 -4.64 -35.51
CA GLN A 47 -11.24 -3.38 -36.18
C GLN A 47 -12.31 -2.98 -37.19
N THR A 48 -12.76 -3.94 -38.00
CA THR A 48 -13.84 -3.70 -38.98
C THR A 48 -15.13 -3.26 -38.27
N ALA A 49 -15.46 -3.83 -37.10
CA ALA A 49 -16.59 -3.38 -36.30
C ALA A 49 -16.42 -1.93 -35.79
N LEU A 50 -15.23 -1.58 -35.29
CA LEU A 50 -14.90 -0.21 -34.85
C LEU A 50 -14.97 0.82 -35.99
N ASP A 51 -14.55 0.43 -37.19
CA ASP A 51 -14.57 1.30 -38.37
C ASP A 51 -16.01 1.67 -38.79
N HIS A 52 -16.98 0.77 -38.55
CA HIS A 52 -18.41 1.00 -38.84
C HIS A 52 -19.24 1.53 -37.67
N ALA A 53 -18.72 1.46 -36.44
CA ALA A 53 -19.39 1.95 -35.25
C ALA A 53 -19.54 3.48 -35.24
N ASN A 54 -20.51 3.99 -34.49
CA ASN A 54 -20.61 5.40 -34.11
C ASN A 54 -20.19 5.60 -32.65
N ASP A 55 -19.95 6.85 -32.26
CA ASP A 55 -19.75 7.19 -30.85
C ASP A 55 -20.98 6.76 -30.03
N GLY A 56 -20.72 6.13 -28.88
CA GLY A 56 -21.72 5.55 -27.98
C GLY A 56 -22.03 4.07 -28.24
N ASP A 57 -21.62 3.50 -29.37
CA ASP A 57 -21.90 2.10 -29.71
C ASP A 57 -21.19 1.11 -28.77
N VAL A 58 -21.74 -0.10 -28.70
CA VAL A 58 -21.21 -1.23 -27.93
C VAL A 58 -20.76 -2.34 -28.88
N ILE A 59 -19.47 -2.66 -28.85
CA ILE A 59 -18.88 -3.81 -29.54
C ILE A 59 -18.87 -5.00 -28.57
N ALA A 60 -19.76 -5.95 -28.77
CA ALA A 60 -19.78 -7.21 -28.03
C ALA A 60 -18.93 -8.25 -28.77
N VAL A 61 -17.86 -8.73 -28.13
CA VAL A 61 -16.90 -9.66 -28.73
C VAL A 61 -17.13 -11.06 -28.17
N LEU A 62 -17.57 -11.99 -29.01
CA LEU A 62 -17.75 -13.39 -28.65
C LEU A 62 -16.39 -14.10 -28.56
N SER A 63 -16.40 -15.29 -27.96
CA SER A 63 -15.23 -16.18 -27.86
C SER A 63 -14.52 -16.34 -29.21
N GLY A 64 -13.20 -16.15 -29.22
CA GLY A 64 -12.40 -16.17 -30.45
C GLY A 64 -11.00 -15.58 -30.26
N THR A 65 -10.16 -15.74 -31.28
CA THR A 65 -8.84 -15.08 -31.34
C THR A 65 -8.88 -13.93 -32.35
N TYR A 66 -8.45 -12.76 -31.92
CA TYR A 66 -8.48 -11.51 -32.66
C TYR A 66 -7.10 -10.86 -32.69
N SER A 67 -6.85 -10.04 -33.71
CA SER A 67 -5.65 -9.20 -33.76
C SER A 67 -5.83 -7.95 -32.88
N GLY A 68 -4.71 -7.34 -32.46
CA GLY A 68 -4.70 -6.01 -31.87
C GLY A 68 -5.38 -4.96 -32.78
N PHE A 69 -5.90 -3.90 -32.17
CA PHE A 69 -6.76 -2.92 -32.85
C PHE A 69 -6.57 -1.48 -32.31
N GLU A 70 -7.10 -0.51 -33.07
CA GLU A 70 -7.08 0.91 -32.73
C GLU A 70 -8.48 1.44 -32.45
N VAL A 71 -8.64 2.14 -31.32
CA VAL A 71 -9.92 2.73 -30.90
C VAL A 71 -9.89 4.24 -31.13
N LYS A 72 -10.59 4.68 -32.18
CA LYS A 72 -10.66 6.09 -32.62
C LYS A 72 -12.03 6.73 -32.38
N LYS A 73 -12.95 6.01 -31.74
CA LYS A 73 -14.32 6.44 -31.43
C LYS A 73 -14.62 6.14 -29.97
N SER A 74 -15.55 6.89 -29.40
CA SER A 74 -15.96 6.75 -27.99
C SER A 74 -16.92 5.56 -27.87
N VAL A 75 -16.42 4.39 -27.50
CA VAL A 75 -17.19 3.13 -27.55
C VAL A 75 -16.94 2.25 -26.33
N ALA A 76 -17.84 1.30 -26.10
CA ALA A 76 -17.60 0.19 -25.17
C ALA A 76 -17.27 -1.10 -25.93
N ILE A 77 -16.19 -1.77 -25.57
CA ILE A 77 -15.75 -3.05 -26.14
C ILE A 77 -15.79 -4.09 -25.03
N ILE A 78 -16.70 -5.04 -25.14
CA ILE A 78 -17.03 -6.00 -24.08
C ILE A 78 -16.82 -7.40 -24.61
N GLY A 79 -15.80 -8.09 -24.14
CA GLY A 79 -15.63 -9.51 -24.43
C GLY A 79 -16.59 -10.37 -23.60
N GLU A 80 -16.97 -11.50 -24.16
CA GLU A 80 -17.82 -12.49 -23.52
C GLU A 80 -17.15 -13.11 -22.29
N ASN A 81 -15.84 -13.37 -22.37
CA ASN A 81 -15.06 -14.03 -21.33
C ASN A 81 -13.56 -13.75 -21.53
N ASP A 82 -12.81 -13.52 -20.43
CA ASP A 82 -11.39 -13.15 -20.45
C ASP A 82 -10.42 -14.34 -20.59
N GLU A 83 -10.93 -15.57 -20.74
CA GLU A 83 -10.17 -16.76 -21.10
C GLU A 83 -10.36 -17.13 -22.58
N THR A 84 -11.53 -16.84 -23.16
CA THR A 84 -11.88 -17.26 -24.52
C THR A 84 -11.82 -16.15 -25.56
N VAL A 85 -11.92 -14.87 -25.17
CA VAL A 85 -11.71 -13.72 -26.06
C VAL A 85 -10.24 -13.32 -25.98
N VAL A 86 -9.44 -13.77 -26.94
CA VAL A 86 -7.99 -13.56 -26.96
C VAL A 86 -7.60 -12.55 -28.04
N VAL A 87 -7.02 -11.43 -27.65
CA VAL A 87 -6.46 -10.40 -28.52
C VAL A 87 -4.95 -10.58 -28.58
N LYS A 88 -4.43 -10.93 -29.76
CA LYS A 88 -2.99 -11.06 -30.02
C LYS A 88 -2.47 -9.78 -30.69
N GLY A 89 -1.67 -9.03 -29.94
CA GLY A 89 -1.10 -7.75 -30.37
C GLY A 89 -1.62 -6.56 -29.56
N PRO A 90 -1.10 -5.35 -29.85
CA PRO A 90 -1.36 -4.17 -29.04
C PRO A 90 -2.77 -3.60 -29.26
N ILE A 91 -3.35 -3.05 -28.19
CA ILE A 91 -4.53 -2.19 -28.26
C ILE A 91 -4.09 -0.73 -28.11
N ARG A 92 -4.48 0.12 -29.08
CA ARG A 92 -4.16 1.56 -29.06
C ARG A 92 -5.44 2.38 -28.92
N VAL A 93 -5.55 3.15 -27.84
CA VAL A 93 -6.74 3.96 -27.54
C VAL A 93 -6.42 5.44 -27.78
N TYR A 94 -7.10 6.02 -28.78
CA TYR A 94 -6.95 7.42 -29.17
C TYR A 94 -8.16 8.28 -28.79
N ALA A 95 -9.36 7.69 -28.74
CA ALA A 95 -10.59 8.39 -28.39
C ALA A 95 -10.86 8.40 -26.88
N ASN A 96 -11.48 9.48 -26.40
CA ASN A 96 -11.95 9.58 -25.03
C ASN A 96 -13.15 8.66 -24.78
N ASP A 97 -13.48 8.46 -23.51
CA ASP A 97 -14.72 7.77 -23.09
C ASP A 97 -14.80 6.34 -23.65
N VAL A 98 -13.67 5.64 -23.63
CA VAL A 98 -13.54 4.25 -24.11
C VAL A 98 -13.57 3.29 -22.94
N LYS A 99 -14.45 2.30 -23.00
CA LYS A 99 -14.47 1.18 -22.05
C LYS A 99 -14.03 -0.11 -22.73
N ILE A 100 -13.12 -0.85 -22.10
CA ILE A 100 -12.69 -2.17 -22.54
C ILE A 100 -12.86 -3.12 -21.36
N SER A 101 -13.56 -4.24 -21.55
CA SER A 101 -13.76 -5.21 -20.48
C SER A 101 -13.71 -6.65 -20.95
N THR A 102 -13.26 -7.53 -20.05
CA THR A 102 -13.47 -8.98 -20.14
C THR A 102 -12.86 -9.62 -21.39
N MET A 103 -11.53 -9.49 -21.53
CA MET A 103 -10.76 -10.10 -22.61
C MET A 103 -9.31 -10.37 -22.16
N HIS A 104 -8.67 -11.35 -22.82
CA HIS A 104 -7.25 -11.65 -22.69
C HIS A 104 -6.46 -10.88 -23.76
N ILE A 105 -5.51 -10.04 -23.36
CA ILE A 105 -4.62 -9.30 -24.27
C ILE A 105 -3.22 -9.89 -24.13
N VAL A 106 -2.68 -10.38 -25.24
CA VAL A 106 -1.39 -11.06 -25.30
C VAL A 106 -0.44 -10.32 -26.24
N LEU A 107 0.72 -9.92 -25.71
CA LEU A 107 1.82 -9.32 -26.47
C LEU A 107 3.10 -10.13 -26.26
N GLN A 108 3.53 -10.92 -27.24
CA GLN A 108 4.72 -11.80 -27.13
C GLN A 108 5.94 -11.30 -27.92
N ASP A 109 5.79 -11.04 -29.22
CA ASP A 109 6.87 -10.59 -30.10
C ASP A 109 6.62 -9.17 -30.58
N TYR A 110 7.43 -8.19 -30.14
CA TYR A 110 7.23 -6.80 -30.55
C TYR A 110 8.53 -5.99 -30.63
N THR A 111 8.90 -5.55 -31.83
CA THR A 111 10.20 -4.90 -32.09
C THR A 111 10.20 -3.38 -31.85
N GLU A 112 9.07 -2.78 -31.46
CA GLU A 112 9.01 -1.34 -31.19
C GLU A 112 9.76 -0.96 -29.90
N LYS A 113 10.19 0.30 -29.85
CA LYS A 113 10.75 0.90 -28.64
C LYS A 113 9.62 1.08 -27.61
N ASN A 114 9.76 0.45 -26.45
CA ASN A 114 8.78 0.44 -25.34
C ASN A 114 7.44 -0.24 -25.69
N PRO A 115 7.45 -1.54 -26.03
CA PRO A 115 6.24 -2.28 -26.35
C PRO A 115 5.22 -2.21 -25.21
N ALA A 116 3.94 -2.01 -25.52
CA ALA A 116 2.85 -2.02 -24.55
C ALA A 116 1.66 -2.83 -25.07
N ALA A 117 1.10 -3.73 -24.25
CA ALA A 117 -0.08 -4.51 -24.64
C ALA A 117 -1.31 -3.60 -24.77
N LEU A 118 -1.41 -2.58 -23.90
CA LEU A 118 -2.36 -1.50 -24.04
C LEU A 118 -1.65 -0.15 -23.93
N TRP A 119 -1.92 0.72 -24.89
CA TRP A 119 -1.48 2.10 -24.86
C TRP A 119 -2.67 3.04 -25.00
N THR A 120 -2.74 4.08 -24.16
CA THR A 120 -3.77 5.12 -24.25
C THR A 120 -3.16 6.51 -24.13
N GLN A 121 -3.60 7.43 -24.99
CA GLN A 121 -3.41 8.87 -24.81
C GLN A 121 -4.72 9.60 -24.52
N ALA A 122 -5.81 8.85 -24.35
CA ALA A 122 -7.15 9.36 -24.20
C ALA A 122 -7.51 9.67 -22.74
N ASN A 123 -8.57 10.44 -22.56
CA ASN A 123 -9.20 10.65 -21.27
C ASN A 123 -10.36 9.70 -21.05
N ASN A 124 -10.60 9.35 -19.79
CA ASN A 124 -11.68 8.47 -19.38
C ASN A 124 -11.64 7.09 -20.07
N THR A 125 -10.44 6.53 -20.23
CA THR A 125 -10.30 5.11 -20.59
C THR A 125 -10.60 4.25 -19.36
N VAL A 126 -11.45 3.23 -19.49
CA VAL A 126 -11.80 2.34 -18.38
C VAL A 126 -11.55 0.90 -18.77
N LEU A 127 -10.72 0.20 -18.00
CA LEU A 127 -10.46 -1.23 -18.13
C LEU A 127 -11.10 -1.97 -16.97
N VAL A 128 -11.94 -2.97 -17.26
CA VAL A 128 -12.62 -3.77 -16.22
C VAL A 128 -12.46 -5.26 -16.52
N GLY A 129 -11.86 -6.00 -15.58
CA GLY A 129 -11.73 -7.45 -15.72
C GLY A 129 -10.95 -7.86 -16.97
N VAL A 130 -9.92 -7.09 -17.35
CA VAL A 130 -9.03 -7.49 -18.45
C VAL A 130 -7.90 -8.33 -17.90
N ASN A 131 -7.48 -9.33 -18.67
CA ASN A 131 -6.29 -10.11 -18.40
C ASN A 131 -5.21 -9.70 -19.41
N ILE A 132 -4.06 -9.22 -18.96
CA ILE A 132 -2.96 -8.77 -19.81
C ILE A 132 -1.73 -9.63 -19.56
N GLU A 133 -1.21 -10.25 -20.60
CA GLU A 133 0.09 -10.91 -20.64
C GLU A 133 0.99 -10.20 -21.64
N SER A 134 2.06 -9.56 -21.16
CA SER A 134 2.94 -8.75 -22.00
C SER A 134 4.41 -9.07 -21.83
N ALA A 135 5.09 -9.32 -22.94
CA ALA A 135 6.53 -9.37 -23.03
C ALA A 135 7.17 -8.03 -22.63
N GLY A 136 6.50 -6.92 -22.98
CA GLY A 136 6.89 -5.56 -22.67
C GLY A 136 6.16 -4.96 -21.47
N ASN A 137 5.71 -3.72 -21.61
CA ASN A 137 4.79 -3.09 -20.67
C ASN A 137 3.39 -3.71 -20.85
N GLY A 138 2.67 -3.92 -19.76
CA GLY A 138 1.23 -4.21 -19.78
C GLY A 138 0.44 -2.99 -20.23
N ILE A 139 0.58 -1.86 -19.52
CA ILE A 139 -0.17 -0.63 -19.82
C ILE A 139 0.79 0.57 -19.89
N LEU A 140 0.65 1.39 -20.94
CA LEU A 140 1.34 2.67 -21.05
C LEU A 140 0.32 3.80 -21.24
N ILE A 141 0.44 4.84 -20.42
CA ILE A 141 -0.54 5.94 -20.33
C ILE A 141 0.15 7.25 -20.68
N GLY A 142 -0.45 7.98 -21.62
CA GLY A 142 0.02 9.28 -22.07
C GLY A 142 1.34 9.22 -22.82
N ASN A 143 1.88 10.41 -23.07
CA ASN A 143 3.24 10.64 -23.57
C ASN A 143 3.68 12.05 -23.15
N ALA A 144 4.83 12.53 -23.62
CA ALA A 144 5.38 13.84 -23.25
C ALA A 144 4.50 15.06 -23.62
N SER A 145 3.45 14.90 -24.43
CA SER A 145 2.61 16.00 -24.93
C SER A 145 1.14 15.90 -24.53
N PHE A 146 0.65 14.73 -24.11
CA PHE A 146 -0.77 14.50 -23.87
C PHE A 146 -1.03 13.94 -22.48
N ARG A 147 -1.94 14.59 -21.75
CA ARG A 147 -2.45 14.06 -20.49
C ARG A 147 -3.60 13.10 -20.75
N ALA A 148 -3.44 11.88 -20.26
CA ALA A 148 -4.43 10.81 -20.35
C ALA A 148 -4.97 10.46 -18.97
N SER A 149 -6.17 9.88 -18.94
CA SER A 149 -6.75 9.33 -17.71
C SER A 149 -7.28 7.93 -17.93
N ILE A 150 -7.01 7.06 -16.96
CA ILE A 150 -7.40 5.67 -17.00
C ILE A 150 -7.83 5.15 -15.62
N SER A 151 -8.89 4.33 -15.60
CA SER A 151 -9.23 3.45 -14.48
C SER A 151 -8.98 2.00 -14.86
N VAL A 152 -8.29 1.26 -13.99
CA VAL A 152 -8.02 -0.17 -14.15
C VAL A 152 -8.64 -0.90 -12.96
N GLU A 153 -9.64 -1.73 -13.23
CA GLU A 153 -10.47 -2.32 -12.19
C GLU A 153 -10.53 -3.84 -12.34
N ARG A 154 -10.36 -4.55 -11.23
CA ARG A 154 -10.53 -6.02 -11.18
C ARG A 154 -9.72 -6.76 -12.25
N SER A 155 -8.58 -6.21 -12.65
CA SER A 155 -7.81 -6.68 -13.81
C SER A 155 -6.57 -7.44 -13.36
N ARG A 156 -6.06 -8.30 -14.24
CA ARG A 156 -4.80 -9.03 -14.05
C ARG A 156 -3.79 -8.55 -15.07
N ILE A 157 -2.59 -8.21 -14.63
CA ILE A 157 -1.51 -7.74 -15.48
C ILE A 157 -0.25 -8.51 -15.13
N LEU A 158 0.23 -9.30 -16.08
CA LEU A 158 1.54 -9.93 -16.08
C LEU A 158 2.39 -9.26 -17.15
N ALA A 159 3.46 -8.56 -16.74
CA ALA A 159 4.28 -7.79 -17.67
C ALA A 159 5.79 -7.93 -17.42
N GLY A 160 6.58 -7.54 -18.42
CA GLY A 160 8.04 -7.49 -18.37
C GLY A 160 8.73 -8.83 -18.59
N LEU A 161 8.13 -9.74 -19.37
CA LEU A 161 8.64 -11.10 -19.57
C LEU A 161 9.99 -11.12 -20.33
N ASN A 162 10.21 -10.20 -21.29
CA ASN A 162 11.35 -10.29 -22.23
C ASN A 162 12.25 -9.03 -22.31
N TYR A 163 11.88 -7.87 -21.74
CA TYR A 163 12.64 -6.62 -21.93
C TYR A 163 13.23 -6.06 -20.62
N ASP A 164 14.54 -5.80 -20.63
CA ASP A 164 15.32 -5.31 -19.47
C ASP A 164 14.95 -3.89 -18.98
N HIS A 165 14.20 -3.12 -19.79
CA HIS A 165 13.75 -1.75 -19.46
C HIS A 165 12.23 -1.60 -19.36
N SER A 166 11.49 -2.71 -19.34
CA SER A 166 10.05 -2.65 -19.11
C SER A 166 9.77 -2.11 -17.70
N SER A 167 8.89 -1.11 -17.58
CA SER A 167 8.37 -0.72 -16.26
C SER A 167 7.11 -1.52 -15.94
N GLY A 168 6.44 -2.12 -16.93
CA GLY A 168 5.28 -2.98 -16.68
C GLY A 168 3.97 -2.20 -16.71
N VAL A 169 3.77 -1.23 -15.82
CA VAL A 169 2.70 -0.23 -15.98
C VAL A 169 3.30 1.16 -15.79
N THR A 170 3.23 1.99 -16.83
CA THR A 170 3.86 3.30 -16.82
C THR A 170 2.86 4.39 -17.16
N ALA A 171 2.79 5.41 -16.31
CA ALA A 171 2.04 6.63 -16.57
C ALA A 171 2.98 7.80 -16.82
N TYR A 172 2.81 8.50 -17.94
CA TYR A 172 3.50 9.74 -18.27
C TYR A 172 2.48 10.87 -18.39
N LEU A 173 2.71 11.98 -17.67
CA LEU A 173 1.85 13.17 -17.69
C LEU A 173 0.37 12.84 -17.47
N CYS A 174 0.06 12.00 -16.50
CA CYS A 174 -1.29 11.51 -16.30
C CYS A 174 -2.21 12.58 -15.66
N SER A 175 -3.45 12.70 -16.14
CA SER A 175 -4.50 13.50 -15.49
C SER A 175 -5.08 12.77 -14.29
N SER A 176 -5.42 11.48 -14.47
CA SER A 176 -5.90 10.62 -13.41
C SER A 176 -5.52 9.17 -13.69
N LEU A 177 -4.89 8.51 -12.73
CA LEU A 177 -4.65 7.06 -12.75
C LEU A 177 -5.33 6.47 -11.54
N SER A 178 -6.26 5.57 -11.81
CA SER A 178 -6.96 4.77 -10.82
C SER A 178 -6.67 3.29 -11.04
N VAL A 179 -6.26 2.57 -9.99
CA VAL A 179 -6.08 1.11 -10.00
C VAL A 179 -6.78 0.53 -8.80
N TYR A 180 -7.81 -0.31 -9.03
CA TYR A 180 -8.66 -0.86 -7.99
C TYR A 180 -8.76 -2.38 -8.10
N TYR A 181 -8.65 -3.08 -6.96
CA TYR A 181 -8.90 -4.52 -6.86
C TYR A 181 -8.16 -5.37 -7.92
N SER A 182 -6.99 -4.91 -8.36
CA SER A 182 -6.27 -5.50 -9.49
C SER A 182 -5.03 -6.25 -9.01
N ASN A 183 -4.57 -7.22 -9.79
CA ASN A 183 -3.34 -7.96 -9.53
C ASN A 183 -2.30 -7.63 -10.62
N ILE A 184 -1.20 -7.00 -10.21
CA ILE A 184 -0.11 -6.59 -11.08
C ILE A 184 1.13 -7.39 -10.66
N THR A 185 1.55 -8.30 -11.53
CA THR A 185 2.80 -9.04 -11.39
C THR A 185 3.76 -8.61 -12.48
N LEU A 186 4.91 -8.07 -12.07
CA LEU A 186 5.95 -7.62 -12.99
C LEU A 186 7.17 -8.51 -12.82
N ILE A 187 7.63 -9.13 -13.89
CA ILE A 187 8.85 -9.95 -13.85
C ILE A 187 10.10 -9.06 -13.80
N LYS A 188 10.00 -7.85 -14.37
CA LYS A 188 10.99 -6.77 -14.32
C LYS A 188 10.24 -5.45 -14.21
N GLY A 189 10.86 -4.42 -13.64
CA GLY A 189 10.32 -3.05 -13.64
C GLY A 189 9.56 -2.64 -12.37
N ASN A 190 8.68 -1.65 -12.52
CA ASN A 190 7.96 -1.00 -11.44
C ASN A 190 6.62 -0.40 -11.91
N LEU A 191 5.61 -0.34 -11.06
CA LEU A 191 4.45 0.51 -11.34
C LEU A 191 4.91 1.98 -11.26
N GLY A 192 5.27 2.55 -12.41
CA GLY A 192 5.97 3.81 -12.55
C GLY A 192 5.03 4.95 -12.88
N ILE A 193 4.90 5.91 -11.97
CA ILE A 193 4.02 7.06 -12.14
C ILE A 193 4.84 8.33 -12.29
N ASN A 194 4.88 8.86 -13.51
CA ASN A 194 5.54 10.11 -13.85
C ASN A 194 4.53 11.25 -14.02
N SER A 195 4.51 12.18 -13.06
CA SER A 195 3.68 13.41 -13.09
C SER A 195 2.18 13.14 -13.29
N CYS A 196 1.51 12.59 -12.26
CA CYS A 196 0.07 12.32 -12.27
C CYS A 196 -0.69 13.31 -11.36
N LYS A 197 -1.72 14.01 -11.87
CA LYS A 197 -2.47 15.00 -11.07
C LYS A 197 -3.39 14.39 -10.01
N GLN A 198 -3.90 13.19 -10.25
CA GLN A 198 -4.74 12.44 -9.34
C GLN A 198 -4.35 10.97 -9.42
N LEU A 199 -3.72 10.45 -8.37
CA LEU A 199 -3.23 9.08 -8.35
C LEU A 199 -3.93 8.32 -7.24
N GLN A 200 -4.68 7.28 -7.61
CA GLN A 200 -5.34 6.38 -6.67
C GLN A 200 -4.98 4.93 -7.00
N ILE A 201 -4.28 4.26 -6.08
CA ILE A 201 -4.02 2.83 -6.19
C ILE A 201 -4.54 2.21 -4.91
N MET A 202 -5.62 1.44 -5.01
CA MET A 202 -6.31 0.93 -3.85
C MET A 202 -6.67 -0.56 -3.96
N HIS A 203 -6.60 -1.25 -2.83
CA HIS A 203 -7.04 -2.65 -2.68
C HIS A 203 -6.44 -3.61 -3.73
N SER A 204 -5.25 -3.30 -4.22
CA SER A 204 -4.60 -4.03 -5.30
C SER A 204 -3.39 -4.82 -4.78
N THR A 205 -3.01 -5.87 -5.51
CA THR A 205 -1.79 -6.65 -5.22
C THR A 205 -0.74 -6.31 -6.26
N ILE A 206 0.46 -5.94 -5.80
CA ILE A 206 1.62 -5.65 -6.64
C ILE A 206 2.78 -6.56 -6.22
N VAL A 207 3.32 -7.31 -7.18
CA VAL A 207 4.47 -8.20 -6.99
C VAL A 207 5.50 -7.89 -8.08
N THR A 208 6.71 -7.49 -7.68
CA THR A 208 7.79 -7.16 -8.62
C THR A 208 9.14 -7.22 -7.90
N PRO A 209 10.22 -7.69 -8.54
CA PRO A 209 11.57 -7.61 -7.97
C PRO A 209 12.10 -6.16 -7.89
N GLY A 210 11.60 -5.24 -8.72
CA GLY A 210 12.07 -3.85 -8.75
C GLY A 210 11.45 -2.97 -7.65
N THR A 211 10.98 -1.78 -8.00
CA THR A 211 10.17 -0.96 -7.08
C THR A 211 8.69 -1.33 -7.25
N GLY A 212 7.96 -1.60 -6.16
CA GLY A 212 6.53 -1.90 -6.23
C GLY A 212 5.75 -0.78 -6.89
N ILE A 213 5.66 0.37 -6.20
CA ILE A 213 5.06 1.61 -6.70
C ILE A 213 6.11 2.71 -6.67
N SER A 214 6.47 3.27 -7.82
CA SER A 214 7.42 4.37 -7.95
C SER A 214 6.69 5.65 -8.36
N ILE A 215 6.66 6.64 -7.47
CA ILE A 215 5.99 7.91 -7.71
C ILE A 215 7.04 8.98 -7.91
N SER A 216 7.08 9.58 -9.10
CA SER A 216 8.00 10.68 -9.39
C SER A 216 7.53 12.00 -8.75
N MET A 217 8.42 12.99 -8.86
CA MET A 217 8.10 14.39 -8.63
C MET A 217 6.84 14.82 -9.42
N PHE A 218 6.13 15.82 -8.91
CA PHE A 218 4.95 16.44 -9.54
C PHE A 218 3.69 15.58 -9.64
N ALA A 219 3.63 14.43 -8.96
CA ALA A 219 2.34 13.83 -8.68
C ALA A 219 1.58 14.67 -7.63
N ASP A 220 0.27 14.79 -7.79
CA ASP A 220 -0.65 15.50 -6.90
C ASP A 220 -1.83 14.59 -6.54
N GLN A 221 -2.55 14.90 -5.45
CA GLN A 221 -3.69 14.13 -4.95
C GLN A 221 -3.41 12.62 -4.92
N VAL A 222 -2.27 12.26 -4.32
CA VAL A 222 -1.79 10.88 -4.24
C VAL A 222 -2.46 10.16 -3.07
N GLU A 223 -3.12 9.05 -3.36
CA GLU A 223 -3.69 8.12 -2.41
C GLU A 223 -3.32 6.67 -2.75
N ILE A 224 -2.54 6.05 -1.88
CA ILE A 224 -2.12 4.64 -2.01
C ILE A 224 -2.62 3.90 -0.79
N SER A 225 -3.70 3.11 -0.91
CA SER A 225 -4.32 2.52 0.28
C SER A 225 -4.85 1.10 0.14
N GLY A 226 -4.74 0.32 1.22
CA GLY A 226 -5.29 -1.05 1.24
C GLY A 226 -4.59 -2.04 0.31
N ASN A 227 -3.40 -1.72 -0.23
CA ASN A 227 -2.69 -2.57 -1.18
C ASN A 227 -1.84 -3.62 -0.48
N THR A 228 -1.58 -4.73 -1.18
CA THR A 228 -0.53 -5.69 -0.82
C THR A 228 0.64 -5.55 -1.78
N ILE A 229 1.83 -5.19 -1.27
CA ILE A 229 3.03 -4.93 -2.09
C ILE A 229 4.17 -5.79 -1.57
N ARG A 230 4.77 -6.62 -2.41
CA ARG A 230 5.79 -7.57 -1.96
C ARG A 230 6.86 -7.94 -2.97
N ALA A 231 7.94 -8.49 -2.42
CA ALA A 231 9.08 -9.06 -3.13
C ALA A 231 9.87 -8.05 -3.97
N SER A 232 9.91 -6.78 -3.54
CA SER A 232 10.50 -5.64 -4.24
C SER A 232 11.78 -5.13 -3.56
N ASP A 233 12.70 -4.55 -4.32
CA ASP A 233 13.81 -3.76 -3.75
C ASP A 233 13.28 -2.64 -2.84
N THR A 234 12.23 -1.94 -3.31
CA THR A 234 11.49 -0.95 -2.53
C THR A 234 10.00 -1.19 -2.74
N GLY A 235 9.22 -1.33 -1.66
CA GLY A 235 7.77 -1.50 -1.77
C GLY A 235 7.11 -0.26 -2.37
N ILE A 236 7.24 0.89 -1.70
CA ILE A 236 6.72 2.17 -2.18
C ILE A 236 7.84 3.22 -2.15
N HIS A 237 8.12 3.83 -3.30
CA HIS A 237 8.96 5.02 -3.40
C HIS A 237 8.08 6.27 -3.54
N VAL A 238 8.24 7.17 -2.57
CA VAL A 238 7.45 8.41 -2.45
C VAL A 238 8.32 9.59 -2.90
N GLY A 239 8.15 9.99 -4.16
CA GLY A 239 8.78 11.19 -4.73
C GLY A 239 7.87 12.42 -4.82
N ALA A 240 6.61 12.32 -4.36
CA ALA A 240 5.65 13.42 -4.32
C ALA A 240 5.33 13.87 -2.88
N SER A 241 4.96 15.14 -2.71
CA SER A 241 4.60 15.75 -1.42
C SER A 241 3.09 15.84 -1.25
N GLY A 242 2.60 15.79 -0.01
CA GLY A 242 1.16 15.96 0.28
C GLY A 242 0.28 14.73 0.02
N GLY A 243 0.86 13.55 -0.21
CA GLY A 243 0.14 12.30 -0.43
C GLY A 243 -0.23 11.53 0.84
N VAL A 244 -1.12 10.56 0.68
CA VAL A 244 -1.59 9.65 1.74
C VAL A 244 -1.28 8.21 1.37
N PHE A 245 -0.58 7.51 2.24
CA PHE A 245 -0.16 6.12 2.08
C PHE A 245 -0.66 5.34 3.28
N SER A 246 -1.77 4.61 3.15
CA SER A 246 -2.43 4.06 4.32
C SER A 246 -2.98 2.64 4.21
N SER A 247 -2.97 1.91 5.32
CA SER A 247 -3.55 0.56 5.39
C SER A 247 -2.97 -0.43 4.37
N ASN A 248 -1.73 -0.21 3.90
CA ASN A 248 -1.07 -1.13 2.99
C ASN A 248 -0.36 -2.24 3.78
N VAL A 249 -0.33 -3.45 3.21
CA VAL A 249 0.51 -4.57 3.65
C VAL A 249 1.74 -4.64 2.76
N ILE A 250 2.90 -4.34 3.32
CA ILE A 250 4.17 -4.22 2.59
C ILE A 250 5.14 -5.27 3.11
N ALA A 251 5.42 -6.29 2.30
CA ALA A 251 6.06 -7.52 2.77
C ALA A 251 7.31 -7.92 1.96
N SER A 252 8.35 -8.39 2.64
CA SER A 252 9.52 -9.02 2.00
C SER A 252 10.21 -8.11 0.98
N ASN A 253 10.46 -6.85 1.34
CA ASN A 253 11.11 -5.87 0.47
C ASN A 253 12.48 -5.44 1.01
N GLY A 254 13.40 -4.96 0.17
CA GLY A 254 14.65 -4.34 0.65
C GLY A 254 14.35 -3.18 1.62
N THR A 255 13.56 -2.21 1.14
CA THR A 255 12.96 -1.13 1.93
C THR A 255 11.43 -1.19 1.79
N GLY A 256 10.68 -1.09 2.89
CA GLY A 256 9.21 -1.06 2.83
C GLY A 256 8.70 0.21 2.14
N ILE A 257 8.92 1.36 2.76
CA ILE A 257 8.57 2.68 2.21
C ILE A 257 9.80 3.59 2.22
N TYR A 258 10.12 4.18 1.08
CA TYR A 258 11.18 5.18 0.96
C TYR A 258 10.61 6.55 0.61
N MET A 259 10.82 7.53 1.50
CA MET A 259 10.43 8.94 1.30
C MET A 259 11.64 9.78 0.90
N GLU A 260 11.76 10.11 -0.39
CA GLU A 260 12.91 10.81 -0.95
C GLU A 260 12.71 12.34 -0.95
N ARG A 261 13.19 13.03 0.09
CA ARG A 261 13.19 14.51 0.14
C ARG A 261 11.80 15.13 -0.09
N VAL A 262 10.76 14.47 0.42
CA VAL A 262 9.36 14.88 0.29
C VAL A 262 8.80 15.47 1.59
N ARG A 263 7.68 16.20 1.52
CA ARG A 263 7.06 16.84 2.68
C ARG A 263 5.55 16.72 2.73
N GLY A 264 4.99 16.86 3.93
CA GLY A 264 3.55 16.91 4.14
C GLY A 264 2.81 15.61 3.80
N ASN A 265 3.52 14.49 3.66
CA ASN A 265 2.91 13.19 3.44
C ASN A 265 2.39 12.58 4.75
N THR A 266 1.37 11.74 4.63
CA THR A 266 0.84 10.94 5.73
C THR A 266 1.05 9.46 5.43
N ILE A 267 1.85 8.79 6.27
CA ILE A 267 2.08 7.35 6.23
C ILE A 267 1.33 6.75 7.42
N ALA A 268 0.16 6.15 7.19
CA ALA A 268 -0.78 5.79 8.26
C ALA A 268 -1.21 4.32 8.25
N ASN A 269 -1.18 3.66 9.40
CA ASN A 269 -1.78 2.32 9.58
C ASN A 269 -1.27 1.25 8.59
N ASN A 270 -0.04 1.37 8.09
CA ASN A 270 0.55 0.34 7.23
C ASN A 270 1.12 -0.80 8.08
N THR A 271 1.02 -2.02 7.58
CA THR A 271 1.68 -3.20 8.14
C THR A 271 2.89 -3.53 7.28
N ILE A 272 4.10 -3.33 7.80
CA ILE A 272 5.36 -3.55 7.09
C ILE A 272 6.10 -4.70 7.76
N HIS A 273 6.38 -5.78 7.03
CA HIS A 273 7.06 -6.94 7.61
C HIS A 273 8.05 -7.64 6.66
N GLY A 274 9.06 -8.28 7.23
CA GLY A 274 10.08 -9.01 6.46
C GLY A 274 10.93 -8.11 5.57
N SER A 275 10.95 -6.80 5.82
CA SER A 275 11.78 -5.85 5.08
C SER A 275 13.15 -5.61 5.73
N GLY A 276 14.14 -5.25 4.93
CA GLY A 276 15.46 -4.82 5.43
C GLY A 276 15.33 -3.55 6.27
N ILE A 277 14.79 -2.47 5.69
CA ILE A 277 14.38 -1.26 6.41
C ILE A 277 12.85 -1.16 6.32
N GLY A 278 12.17 -0.84 7.43
CA GLY A 278 10.73 -0.62 7.41
C GLY A 278 10.35 0.63 6.62
N ILE A 279 10.67 1.81 7.20
CA ILE A 279 10.49 3.12 6.55
C ILE A 279 11.81 3.88 6.56
N GLN A 280 12.22 4.37 5.39
CA GLN A 280 13.32 5.33 5.26
C GLN A 280 12.75 6.74 5.04
N ALA A 281 12.83 7.57 6.07
CA ALA A 281 12.23 8.90 6.13
C ALA A 281 13.29 9.99 5.89
N ASN A 282 13.59 10.28 4.61
CA ASN A 282 14.54 11.33 4.22
C ASN A 282 13.85 12.68 3.92
N GLY A 283 12.53 12.73 4.09
CA GLY A 283 11.70 13.91 3.88
C GLY A 283 11.34 14.63 5.18
N ASP A 284 11.00 15.92 5.07
CA ASP A 284 10.70 16.78 6.22
C ASP A 284 9.19 16.98 6.41
N ASN A 285 8.75 17.27 7.64
CA ASN A 285 7.36 17.65 7.93
C ASN A 285 6.32 16.62 7.46
N ASN A 286 6.60 15.33 7.62
CA ASN A 286 5.68 14.23 7.34
C ASN A 286 5.07 13.68 8.63
N LEU A 287 3.92 13.02 8.52
CA LEU A 287 3.25 12.33 9.60
C LEU A 287 3.37 10.81 9.39
N ILE A 288 4.02 10.12 10.32
CA ILE A 288 4.13 8.66 10.34
C ILE A 288 3.35 8.16 11.56
N VAL A 289 2.18 7.57 11.33
CA VAL A 289 1.22 7.28 12.41
C VAL A 289 0.59 5.89 12.35
N GLY A 290 0.46 5.20 13.48
CA GLY A 290 -0.34 3.96 13.54
C GLY A 290 0.25 2.77 12.78
N ASN A 291 1.50 2.86 12.29
CA ASN A 291 2.09 1.79 11.48
C ASN A 291 2.57 0.65 12.39
N TYR A 292 2.43 -0.58 11.91
CA TYR A 292 2.98 -1.78 12.53
C TYR A 292 4.17 -2.25 11.70
N ILE A 293 5.38 -2.18 12.24
CA ILE A 293 6.62 -2.39 11.49
C ILE A 293 7.48 -3.45 12.19
N THR A 294 7.77 -4.52 11.47
CA THR A 294 8.74 -5.56 11.84
C THR A 294 9.81 -5.68 10.74
N SER A 295 11.05 -5.31 10.99
CA SER A 295 12.13 -5.31 9.98
C SER A 295 13.42 -5.98 10.46
N GLY A 296 14.27 -6.41 9.53
CA GLY A 296 15.59 -6.95 9.85
C GLY A 296 16.59 -5.87 10.31
N GLY A 297 16.47 -4.66 9.76
CA GLY A 297 17.18 -3.45 10.13
C GLY A 297 16.28 -2.49 10.92
N PRO A 298 16.56 -1.17 10.91
CA PRO A 298 15.72 -0.19 11.58
C PRO A 298 14.27 -0.23 11.09
N ALA A 299 13.31 -0.23 12.02
CA ALA A 299 11.90 -0.09 11.68
C ALA A 299 11.65 1.28 11.04
N ILE A 300 12.24 2.34 11.57
CA ILE A 300 12.32 3.66 10.93
C ILE A 300 13.77 4.14 10.90
N GLU A 301 14.32 4.37 9.71
CA GLU A 301 15.52 5.18 9.53
C GLU A 301 15.11 6.65 9.29
N LEU A 302 15.50 7.53 10.21
CA LEU A 302 15.07 8.93 10.22
C LEU A 302 16.24 9.84 9.83
N ARG A 303 16.09 10.55 8.71
CA ARG A 303 17.06 11.55 8.22
C ARG A 303 16.42 12.91 7.95
N GLY A 304 15.10 12.97 7.83
CA GLY A 304 14.36 14.21 7.70
C GLY A 304 14.10 14.91 9.03
N SER A 305 13.61 16.14 8.92
CA SER A 305 13.40 17.07 10.02
C SER A 305 11.93 17.44 10.19
N GLY A 306 11.51 17.83 11.39
CA GLY A 306 10.15 18.30 11.64
C GLY A 306 9.05 17.26 11.43
N ASN A 307 9.39 15.97 11.35
CA ASN A 307 8.42 14.89 11.21
C ASN A 307 7.72 14.61 12.54
N VAL A 308 6.50 14.10 12.47
CA VAL A 308 5.74 13.60 13.62
C VAL A 308 5.61 12.09 13.48
N ILE A 309 6.22 11.35 14.40
CA ILE A 309 6.21 9.89 14.44
C ILE A 309 5.44 9.47 15.68
N THR A 310 4.22 8.97 15.52
CA THR A 310 3.35 8.71 16.66
C THR A 310 2.45 7.48 16.55
N ASN A 311 2.13 6.84 17.68
CA ASN A 311 1.25 5.66 17.72
C ASN A 311 1.71 4.50 16.84
N ASN A 312 3.00 4.40 16.50
CA ASN A 312 3.52 3.27 15.73
C ASN A 312 3.93 2.13 16.67
N THR A 313 3.80 0.89 16.21
CA THR A 313 4.40 -0.28 16.83
C THR A 313 5.63 -0.69 16.04
N LEU A 314 6.80 -0.60 16.68
CA LEU A 314 8.10 -0.66 16.01
C LEU A 314 8.94 -1.78 16.61
N ALA A 315 9.26 -2.77 15.78
CA ALA A 315 10.21 -3.84 16.06
C ALA A 315 11.20 -3.95 14.91
N GLY A 316 12.49 -3.91 15.21
CA GLY A 316 13.54 -4.04 14.22
C GLY A 316 14.90 -4.14 14.89
N SER A 317 15.99 -4.08 14.14
CA SER A 317 17.32 -3.94 14.78
C SER A 317 17.37 -2.70 15.66
N ARG A 318 16.67 -1.63 15.26
CA ARG A 318 16.29 -0.48 16.07
C ARG A 318 14.84 -0.13 15.81
N GLY A 319 14.15 0.45 16.80
CA GLY A 319 12.82 1.03 16.59
C GLY A 319 12.92 2.26 15.70
N ILE A 320 13.71 3.24 16.13
CA ILE A 320 14.03 4.45 15.34
C ILE A 320 15.54 4.68 15.35
N ASN A 321 16.11 4.94 14.17
CA ASN A 321 17.51 5.27 13.98
C ASN A 321 17.64 6.67 13.35
N GLY A 322 17.85 7.69 14.18
CA GLY A 322 18.06 9.08 13.78
C GLY A 322 19.52 9.36 13.45
N LEU A 323 19.80 9.70 12.19
CA LEU A 323 21.18 9.91 11.71
C LEU A 323 21.55 11.38 11.52
N VAL A 324 20.62 12.18 11.01
CA VAL A 324 20.78 13.62 10.75
C VAL A 324 19.40 14.29 10.93
N ALA A 325 18.69 13.89 11.99
CA ALA A 325 17.27 14.16 12.17
C ALA A 325 17.07 15.33 13.14
N TYR A 326 16.47 16.42 12.67
CA TYR A 326 16.32 17.64 13.47
C TYR A 326 14.86 17.95 13.79
N GLY A 327 14.56 18.38 15.02
CA GLY A 327 13.25 18.97 15.31
C GLY A 327 12.06 18.03 15.15
N ASN A 328 12.25 16.71 15.23
CA ASN A 328 11.15 15.75 15.07
C ASN A 328 10.42 15.53 16.41
N ILE A 329 9.13 15.22 16.32
CA ILE A 329 8.33 14.78 17.47
C ILE A 329 8.16 13.27 17.38
N ILE A 330 8.65 12.55 18.39
CA ILE A 330 8.55 11.10 18.49
C ILE A 330 7.74 10.79 19.74
N ALA A 331 6.46 10.46 19.57
CA ALA A 331 5.57 10.34 20.73
C ALA A 331 4.60 9.17 20.65
N PHE A 332 4.32 8.54 21.79
CA PHE A 332 3.30 7.48 21.87
C PHE A 332 3.59 6.27 20.97
N ASN A 333 4.85 6.00 20.62
CA ASN A 333 5.20 4.78 19.91
C ASN A 333 5.40 3.62 20.90
N PHE A 334 5.01 2.42 20.50
CA PHE A 334 5.40 1.19 21.17
C PHE A 334 6.65 0.63 20.50
N ILE A 335 7.78 0.76 21.17
CA ILE A 335 9.07 0.27 20.69
C ILE A 335 9.36 -1.01 21.46
N ASN A 336 9.26 -2.14 20.76
CA ASN A 336 9.23 -3.46 21.38
C ASN A 336 10.28 -4.39 20.76
N GLN A 337 10.96 -5.15 21.61
CA GLN A 337 11.80 -6.29 21.21
C GLN A 337 12.81 -5.94 20.12
N THR A 338 13.42 -4.77 20.21
CA THR A 338 14.41 -4.34 19.22
C THR A 338 15.72 -5.12 19.39
N GLY A 339 16.35 -5.51 18.29
CA GLY A 339 17.59 -6.31 18.30
C GLY A 339 18.85 -5.57 18.80
N SER A 340 18.78 -4.25 19.00
CA SER A 340 19.90 -3.47 19.58
C SER A 340 19.42 -2.34 20.47
N ILE A 341 18.99 -1.21 19.90
CA ILE A 341 18.59 0.00 20.62
C ILE A 341 17.15 0.35 20.26
N GLY A 342 16.32 0.72 21.23
CA GLY A 342 14.95 1.17 20.97
C GLY A 342 14.93 2.42 20.08
N ILE A 343 15.45 3.54 20.58
CA ILE A 343 15.69 4.77 19.80
C ILE A 343 17.16 5.18 19.90
N TYR A 344 17.83 5.34 18.77
CA TYR A 344 19.17 5.93 18.69
C TYR A 344 19.10 7.28 17.97
N LEU A 345 19.63 8.34 18.59
CA LEU A 345 19.81 9.66 18.00
C LEU A 345 21.30 9.99 17.92
N SER A 346 21.81 10.19 16.71
CA SER A 346 23.21 10.49 16.48
C SER A 346 23.63 11.87 17.02
N LYS A 347 24.93 12.14 17.06
CA LYS A 347 25.50 13.47 17.34
C LYS A 347 25.01 14.60 16.44
N GLN A 348 24.46 14.27 15.26
CA GLN A 348 23.89 15.21 14.30
C GLN A 348 22.37 15.26 14.35
N SER A 349 21.72 14.57 15.29
CA SER A 349 20.26 14.58 15.45
C SER A 349 19.91 15.37 16.69
N THR A 350 19.51 16.64 16.52
CA THR A 350 19.27 17.59 17.61
C THR A 350 17.84 18.09 17.65
N ASP A 351 17.44 18.68 18.77
CA ASP A 351 16.16 19.38 18.94
C ASP A 351 14.93 18.49 18.72
N ASN A 352 15.09 17.16 18.79
CA ASN A 352 13.97 16.23 18.76
C ASN A 352 13.31 16.18 20.13
N VAL A 353 11.99 15.97 20.14
CA VAL A 353 11.19 15.84 21.36
C VAL A 353 10.60 14.44 21.42
N VAL A 354 11.00 13.66 22.43
CA VAL A 354 10.69 12.24 22.59
C VAL A 354 9.93 12.03 23.89
N PHE A 355 8.62 11.72 23.84
CA PHE A 355 7.80 11.62 25.05
C PHE A 355 6.60 10.69 24.86
N GLY A 356 6.08 10.11 25.94
CA GLY A 356 4.93 9.21 25.93
C GLY A 356 5.17 7.88 25.20
N ASN A 357 6.40 7.56 24.80
CA ASN A 357 6.70 6.29 24.16
C ASN A 357 6.77 5.17 25.20
N THR A 358 6.54 3.94 24.76
CA THR A 358 6.71 2.73 25.58
C THR A 358 7.89 1.93 25.03
N PHE A 359 8.97 1.85 25.81
CA PHE A 359 10.13 1.02 25.52
C PHE A 359 9.99 -0.32 26.23
N TRP A 360 9.91 -1.40 25.47
CA TRP A 360 9.65 -2.74 26.01
C TRP A 360 10.64 -3.76 25.50
N LEU A 361 11.43 -4.33 26.40
CA LEU A 361 12.40 -5.40 26.08
C LEU A 361 13.36 -5.03 24.93
N CYS A 362 13.90 -3.82 24.93
CA CYS A 362 14.95 -3.43 23.98
C CYS A 362 16.29 -4.06 24.42
N TYR A 363 17.02 -4.71 23.51
CA TYR A 363 18.10 -5.62 23.89
C TYR A 363 19.31 -4.97 24.59
N ASN A 364 19.99 -4.00 23.96
CA ASN A 364 21.19 -3.36 24.55
C ASN A 364 20.82 -2.12 25.36
N TYR A 365 20.04 -1.22 24.77
CA TYR A 365 19.62 0.04 25.40
C TYR A 365 18.20 0.39 24.96
N ASN A 366 17.37 0.91 25.85
CA ASN A 366 16.08 1.46 25.44
C ASN A 366 16.26 2.70 24.56
N ALA A 367 17.18 3.58 24.95
CA ALA A 367 17.46 4.81 24.22
C ALA A 367 18.94 5.20 24.31
N ALA A 368 19.46 5.83 23.26
CA ALA A 368 20.76 6.48 23.25
C ALA A 368 20.72 7.81 22.49
N ASP A 369 21.37 8.83 23.05
CA ASP A 369 21.45 10.18 22.50
C ASP A 369 22.89 10.69 22.52
N GLU A 370 23.49 10.79 21.34
CA GLU A 370 24.89 11.22 21.18
C GLU A 370 25.01 12.72 20.88
N SER A 371 23.91 13.47 20.92
CA SER A 371 23.89 14.91 20.68
C SER A 371 23.87 15.73 21.96
N GLY A 372 23.24 15.22 23.02
CA GLY A 372 22.96 15.97 24.25
C GLY A 372 21.96 17.12 24.08
N LYS A 373 21.28 17.22 22.92
CA LYS A 373 20.41 18.34 22.54
C LYS A 373 18.98 17.92 22.24
N ASN A 374 18.60 16.68 22.52
CA ASN A 374 17.20 16.26 22.41
C ASN A 374 16.52 16.30 23.77
N GLN A 375 15.21 16.46 23.74
CA GLN A 375 14.37 16.51 24.93
C GLN A 375 13.60 15.20 25.05
N TRP A 376 13.78 14.48 26.16
CA TRP A 376 13.18 13.16 26.41
C TRP A 376 11.90 13.21 27.26
N TYR A 377 11.28 14.38 27.34
CA TYR A 377 10.05 14.63 28.08
C TYR A 377 9.39 15.92 27.58
N VAL A 378 8.16 16.18 27.98
CA VAL A 378 7.49 17.49 27.83
C VAL A 378 7.09 18.02 29.19
N GLU A 379 7.21 19.33 29.37
CA GLU A 379 6.81 20.03 30.58
C GLU A 379 6.21 21.40 30.26
N ASN A 380 5.03 21.67 30.83
CA ASN A 380 4.46 23.00 30.97
C ASN A 380 3.67 23.07 32.29
N GLU A 381 3.02 24.20 32.56
CA GLU A 381 2.25 24.43 33.80
C GLU A 381 1.17 23.37 34.09
N THR A 382 0.71 22.64 33.07
CA THR A 382 -0.40 21.69 33.14
C THR A 382 -0.06 20.25 32.78
N LEU A 383 1.14 20.00 32.24
CA LEU A 383 1.53 18.69 31.73
C LEU A 383 3.00 18.43 31.99
N LYS A 384 3.29 17.34 32.69
CA LYS A 384 4.61 16.73 32.82
C LYS A 384 4.50 15.30 32.28
N MET A 385 5.29 14.96 31.26
CA MET A 385 5.22 13.63 30.67
C MET A 385 6.53 13.23 30.00
N GLY A 386 7.10 12.12 30.45
CA GLY A 386 8.22 11.42 29.84
C GLY A 386 7.77 10.17 29.12
N ASN A 387 8.62 9.16 29.09
CA ASN A 387 8.41 7.87 28.45
C ASN A 387 8.29 6.76 29.50
N TYR A 388 7.71 5.63 29.10
CA TYR A 388 7.73 4.41 29.90
C TYR A 388 8.96 3.56 29.53
N TRP A 389 9.69 3.09 30.54
CA TRP A 389 10.89 2.29 30.39
C TRP A 389 10.72 0.96 31.14
N TYR A 390 10.77 -0.16 30.42
CA TYR A 390 10.48 -1.48 31.00
C TYR A 390 11.38 -1.87 32.19
N ASP A 391 12.62 -1.41 32.19
CA ASP A 391 13.62 -1.70 33.22
C ASP A 391 13.66 -0.67 34.36
N HIS A 392 12.86 0.39 34.29
CA HIS A 392 12.80 1.44 35.30
C HIS A 392 11.74 1.13 36.36
N ILE A 393 12.15 0.38 37.38
CA ILE A 393 11.27 -0.17 38.42
C ILE A 393 11.23 0.66 39.72
N GLU A 394 11.73 1.89 39.66
CA GLU A 394 11.77 2.79 40.82
C GLU A 394 10.36 3.21 41.28
N PRO A 395 10.17 3.57 42.57
CA PRO A 395 8.85 3.91 43.09
C PRO A 395 8.26 5.22 42.54
N ASP A 396 6.93 5.26 42.48
CA ASP A 396 6.09 6.47 42.41
C ASP A 396 5.44 6.64 43.79
N LYS A 397 6.00 7.50 44.64
CA LYS A 397 5.57 7.63 46.04
C LYS A 397 4.33 8.47 46.22
N ASP A 398 4.12 9.47 45.37
CA ASP A 398 2.96 10.36 45.45
C ASP A 398 1.77 9.89 44.59
N ASN A 399 1.96 8.81 43.83
CA ASN A 399 0.98 8.15 42.94
C ASN A 399 0.44 9.09 41.86
N ASP A 400 1.26 10.02 41.37
CA ASP A 400 0.88 10.93 40.28
C ASP A 400 1.01 10.27 38.89
N GLY A 401 1.53 9.04 38.83
CA GLY A 401 1.73 8.27 37.61
C GLY A 401 3.12 8.44 36.99
N ILE A 402 4.00 9.24 37.61
CA ILE A 402 5.39 9.48 37.23
C ILE A 402 6.30 8.81 38.27
N VAL A 403 7.35 8.16 37.80
CA VAL A 403 8.38 7.59 38.67
C VAL A 403 9.23 8.72 39.25
N ASP A 404 9.43 8.72 40.58
CA ASP A 404 10.11 9.81 41.31
C ASP A 404 11.57 10.01 40.87
N VAL A 405 12.21 8.95 40.37
CA VAL A 405 13.60 8.95 39.92
C VAL A 405 13.63 9.18 38.40
N PRO A 406 14.31 10.23 37.90
CA PRO A 406 14.51 10.43 36.46
C PRO A 406 15.23 9.25 35.81
N TYR A 407 14.89 8.96 34.56
CA TYR A 407 15.55 7.93 33.77
C TYR A 407 16.75 8.52 33.01
N VAL A 408 17.89 7.85 33.07
CA VAL A 408 19.13 8.29 32.41
C VAL A 408 19.22 7.71 31.00
N ILE A 409 19.33 8.59 30.00
CA ILE A 409 19.50 8.19 28.61
C ILE A 409 20.96 7.87 28.35
N ALA A 410 21.24 6.74 27.68
CA ALA A 410 22.59 6.33 27.37
C ALA A 410 23.27 7.33 26.42
N THR A 411 24.54 7.62 26.66
CA THR A 411 25.33 8.54 25.85
C THR A 411 26.82 8.27 26.04
N THR A 412 27.64 8.60 25.05
CA THR A 412 29.11 8.62 25.19
C THR A 412 29.65 9.99 25.62
N LEU A 413 28.77 10.97 25.78
CA LEU A 413 29.13 12.32 26.21
C LEU A 413 29.36 12.37 27.73
N ASP A 414 30.21 13.29 28.17
CA ASP A 414 30.42 13.61 29.60
C ASP A 414 29.32 14.54 30.13
N VAL A 415 28.06 14.22 29.84
CA VAL A 415 26.86 14.93 30.31
C VAL A 415 25.76 13.94 30.64
N GLN A 416 24.91 14.28 31.61
CA GLN A 416 23.73 13.48 31.92
C GLN A 416 22.54 13.95 31.09
N ILE A 417 21.98 13.04 30.29
CA ILE A 417 20.75 13.26 29.53
C ILE A 417 19.62 12.53 30.26
N LEU A 418 18.51 13.22 30.53
CA LEU A 418 17.44 12.71 31.38
C LEU A 418 16.09 12.76 30.70
N ASP A 419 15.32 11.70 30.92
CA ASP A 419 13.87 11.79 30.99
C ASP A 419 13.47 12.11 32.43
N LYS A 420 12.95 13.32 32.64
CA LYS A 420 12.59 13.83 33.98
C LYS A 420 11.28 13.28 34.52
N TYR A 421 10.42 12.76 33.65
CA TYR A 421 9.07 12.36 34.03
C TYR A 421 8.75 10.93 33.55
N PRO A 422 9.56 9.91 33.92
CA PRO A 422 9.32 8.55 33.46
C PRO A 422 7.94 8.05 33.89
N LEU A 423 7.23 7.38 33.01
CA LEU A 423 5.87 6.91 33.29
C LEU A 423 5.90 5.60 34.08
N THR A 424 4.99 5.43 35.04
CA THR A 424 4.84 4.18 35.82
C THR A 424 4.19 3.04 35.05
N LYS A 425 3.48 3.36 33.96
CA LYS A 425 2.72 2.39 33.15
C LYS A 425 2.94 2.63 31.67
N PRO A 426 2.94 1.57 30.85
CA PRO A 426 3.03 1.72 29.41
C PRO A 426 1.80 2.48 28.88
N VAL A 427 2.02 3.33 27.89
CA VAL A 427 0.94 4.11 27.26
C VAL A 427 0.02 3.21 26.41
N HIS A 428 0.57 2.11 25.88
CA HIS A 428 -0.22 1.08 25.21
C HIS A 428 -0.42 -0.14 26.13
N PRO A 429 -1.65 -0.69 26.26
CA PRO A 429 -1.89 -1.90 27.03
C PRO A 429 -1.11 -3.07 26.42
N ILE A 430 -0.32 -3.76 27.24
CA ILE A 430 0.45 -4.91 26.78
C ILE A 430 -0.42 -6.16 26.97
N THR A 431 -0.88 -6.72 25.86
CA THR A 431 -1.49 -8.04 25.84
C THR A 431 -0.39 -9.10 25.89
N TYR A 432 -0.22 -9.73 27.05
CA TYR A 432 0.59 -10.95 27.16
C TYR A 432 -0.10 -12.09 26.41
N VAL A 433 0.42 -12.48 25.25
CA VAL A 433 0.05 -13.78 24.65
C VAL A 433 0.94 -14.82 25.33
N THR A 434 0.42 -15.49 26.35
CA THR A 434 1.09 -16.66 26.94
C THR A 434 1.01 -17.83 25.97
N THR A 435 2.01 -17.97 25.09
CA THR A 435 2.26 -19.23 24.39
C THR A 435 3.02 -20.16 25.32
N THR A 436 2.31 -21.00 26.07
CA THR A 436 2.87 -22.20 26.68
C THR A 436 3.16 -23.22 25.58
N THR A 437 4.32 -23.10 24.92
CA THR A 437 4.90 -24.22 24.15
C THR A 437 5.56 -25.18 25.13
N ALA A 438 4.87 -26.26 25.46
CA ALA A 438 5.47 -27.41 26.11
C ALA A 438 6.49 -28.04 25.14
N TYR A 439 7.77 -27.97 25.46
CA TYR A 439 8.81 -28.69 24.75
C TYR A 439 8.76 -30.17 25.16
N THR A 440 8.18 -31.03 24.32
CA THR A 440 8.45 -32.47 24.36
C THR A 440 9.74 -32.73 23.59
N THR A 441 10.84 -33.01 24.31
CA THR A 441 12.10 -33.46 23.74
C THR A 441 11.96 -34.90 23.25
N SER A 442 11.82 -35.13 21.94
CA SER A 442 12.10 -36.43 21.34
C SER A 442 13.56 -36.47 20.90
N TYR A 443 14.37 -37.18 21.67
CA TYR A 443 15.78 -37.45 21.34
C TYR A 443 15.84 -38.61 20.34
N THR A 444 16.41 -38.38 19.15
CA THR A 444 16.73 -39.44 18.18
C THR A 444 18.25 -39.43 17.99
N PRO A 445 18.99 -40.50 18.34
CA PRO A 445 20.43 -40.51 18.26
C PRO A 445 20.91 -40.67 16.81
N THR A 446 21.81 -39.78 16.39
CA THR A 446 22.45 -39.75 15.07
C THR A 446 23.47 -40.89 14.92
N GLN A 447 23.28 -41.79 13.96
CA GLN A 447 24.35 -42.68 13.48
C GLN A 447 25.16 -41.96 12.40
N THR A 448 26.48 -42.00 12.55
CA THR A 448 27.48 -41.53 11.60
C THR A 448 27.76 -42.63 10.58
N THR A 449 27.52 -42.37 9.29
CA THR A 449 28.10 -43.17 8.20
C THR A 449 28.56 -42.28 7.05
N SER A 450 29.82 -42.50 6.69
CA SER A 450 30.63 -41.83 5.68
C SER A 450 30.10 -42.04 4.26
N PHE A 451 30.15 -41.01 3.42
CA PHE A 451 29.78 -41.09 2.01
C PHE A 451 30.94 -41.65 1.16
N ILE A 452 30.66 -42.68 0.36
CA ILE A 452 31.44 -43.03 -0.83
C ILE A 452 30.51 -42.81 -2.03
N THR A 453 31.00 -42.02 -3.00
CA THR A 453 30.34 -41.69 -4.25
C THR A 453 30.36 -42.88 -5.21
N THR A 454 29.22 -43.25 -5.80
CA THR A 454 29.21 -43.88 -7.14
C THR A 454 27.88 -43.67 -7.86
N THR A 455 28.01 -43.34 -9.13
CA THR A 455 27.00 -43.03 -10.14
C THR A 455 26.18 -44.24 -10.55
N GLN A 456 24.85 -44.11 -10.71
CA GLN A 456 24.03 -44.68 -11.81
C GLN A 456 22.56 -44.23 -11.77
N ILE A 457 21.95 -44.08 -12.95
CA ILE A 457 20.54 -43.73 -13.29
C ILE A 457 19.99 -44.93 -14.13
N PRO A 458 18.68 -45.13 -14.40
CA PRO A 458 17.42 -45.00 -13.64
C PRO A 458 16.62 -46.33 -13.63
N THR A 459 15.58 -46.49 -12.79
CA THR A 459 14.38 -47.23 -13.24
C THR A 459 13.10 -46.80 -12.49
N THR A 460 12.05 -46.67 -13.29
CA THR A 460 10.62 -46.49 -13.05
C THR A 460 10.02 -47.34 -11.92
N THR A 461 9.14 -46.76 -11.12
CA THR A 461 7.94 -47.45 -10.63
C THR A 461 6.81 -46.45 -10.37
N GLN A 462 5.64 -46.73 -10.93
CA GLN A 462 4.39 -46.03 -10.72
C GLN A 462 3.91 -46.18 -9.27
N LEU A 463 3.27 -45.15 -8.72
CA LEU A 463 2.41 -45.30 -7.56
C LEU A 463 1.05 -44.63 -7.84
N THR A 464 0.04 -45.45 -7.66
CA THR A 464 -1.38 -45.24 -7.89
C THR A 464 -2.00 -44.27 -6.89
N THR A 465 -2.93 -43.45 -7.39
CA THR A 465 -3.92 -42.66 -6.65
C THR A 465 -4.96 -43.56 -5.98
N PRO A 466 -5.48 -43.17 -4.80
CA PRO A 466 -6.82 -43.56 -4.38
C PRO A 466 -7.81 -42.42 -4.60
N GLU A 467 -8.87 -42.73 -5.34
CA GLU A 467 -10.10 -41.95 -5.47
C GLU A 467 -10.76 -41.73 -4.10
N THR A 468 -11.41 -40.57 -3.93
CA THR A 468 -12.43 -40.41 -2.90
C THR A 468 -13.62 -39.68 -3.51
N THR A 469 -14.69 -40.45 -3.68
CA THR A 469 -16.04 -40.02 -4.07
C THR A 469 -16.76 -39.45 -2.84
N THR A 470 -17.40 -38.28 -2.95
CA THR A 470 -18.57 -37.86 -2.12
C THR A 470 -19.23 -36.68 -2.85
N GLN A 471 -20.31 -36.94 -3.60
CA GLN A 471 -21.72 -36.67 -3.25
C GLN A 471 -22.07 -35.18 -3.04
N GLU A 472 -22.71 -34.63 -4.07
CA GLU A 472 -23.46 -33.37 -4.08
C GLU A 472 -24.62 -33.42 -3.09
N THR A 473 -24.76 -32.36 -2.28
CA THR A 473 -26.02 -31.99 -1.63
C THR A 473 -26.25 -30.50 -1.85
N SER A 474 -27.34 -30.20 -2.56
CA SER A 474 -27.82 -28.86 -2.85
C SER A 474 -28.57 -28.28 -1.65
N ILE A 475 -28.27 -27.03 -1.30
CA ILE A 475 -29.02 -26.23 -0.32
C ILE A 475 -29.57 -24.99 -1.06
N PRO A 476 -30.85 -24.60 -0.88
CA PRO A 476 -31.44 -23.48 -1.59
C PRO A 476 -30.92 -22.14 -1.05
N VAL A 477 -30.72 -21.18 -1.95
CA VAL A 477 -30.38 -19.78 -1.64
C VAL A 477 -31.65 -19.05 -1.21
N GLU A 478 -31.69 -18.55 0.03
CA GLU A 478 -32.71 -17.63 0.53
C GLU A 478 -32.31 -16.18 0.18
N GLU A 479 -33.06 -15.55 -0.73
CA GLU A 479 -33.02 -14.11 -0.95
C GLU A 479 -33.71 -13.38 0.22
N GLY A 480 -32.93 -12.65 1.04
CA GLY A 480 -33.55 -11.87 2.12
C GLY A 480 -32.61 -11.20 3.09
N SER A 481 -31.74 -10.28 2.66
CA SER A 481 -30.95 -9.46 3.61
C SER A 481 -30.47 -8.09 3.11
N SER A 482 -31.06 -7.55 2.04
CA SER A 482 -30.70 -6.19 1.57
C SER A 482 -31.47 -5.07 2.31
N LEU A 483 -32.74 -5.28 2.69
CA LEU A 483 -33.59 -4.24 3.29
C LEU A 483 -33.31 -3.96 4.79
N VAL A 484 -32.83 -4.95 5.54
CA VAL A 484 -32.51 -4.78 6.98
C VAL A 484 -31.19 -4.03 7.17
N MET A 485 -30.23 -4.17 6.25
CA MET A 485 -28.96 -3.43 6.30
C MET A 485 -29.10 -1.97 5.84
N ILE A 486 -30.00 -1.70 4.88
CA ILE A 486 -30.33 -0.33 4.43
C ILE A 486 -30.97 0.48 5.57
N SER A 487 -31.84 -0.13 6.38
CA SER A 487 -32.49 0.56 7.50
C SER A 487 -31.53 0.89 8.65
N VAL A 488 -30.57 0.01 8.96
CA VAL A 488 -29.54 0.27 9.99
C VAL A 488 -28.57 1.39 9.56
N ALA A 489 -28.13 1.40 8.29
CA ALA A 489 -27.23 2.43 7.78
C ALA A 489 -27.87 3.84 7.76
N VAL A 490 -29.15 3.94 7.39
CA VAL A 490 -29.90 5.20 7.39
C VAL A 490 -30.12 5.73 8.81
N VAL A 491 -30.38 4.85 9.79
CA VAL A 491 -30.53 5.26 11.20
C VAL A 491 -29.21 5.77 11.77
N ILE A 492 -28.07 5.14 11.44
CA ILE A 492 -26.74 5.61 11.86
C ILE A 492 -26.41 6.97 11.22
N LEU A 493 -26.75 7.17 9.94
CA LEU A 493 -26.55 8.45 9.25
C LEU A 493 -27.37 9.57 9.89
N LEU A 494 -28.63 9.30 10.25
CA LEU A 494 -29.50 10.28 10.93
C LEU A 494 -29.02 10.61 12.35
N LEU A 495 -28.46 9.62 13.08
CA LEU A 495 -27.85 9.85 14.39
C LEU A 495 -26.59 10.73 14.29
N ILE A 496 -25.73 10.49 13.29
CA ILE A 496 -24.52 11.29 13.06
C ILE A 496 -24.87 12.73 12.65
N LEU A 497 -25.87 12.91 11.78
CA LEU A 497 -26.40 14.24 11.43
C LEU A 497 -27.02 14.96 12.64
N GLY A 498 -27.75 14.23 13.49
CA GLY A 498 -28.29 14.75 14.74
C GLY A 498 -27.20 15.26 15.71
N VAL A 499 -26.11 14.50 15.87
CA VAL A 499 -24.96 14.89 16.70
C VAL A 499 -24.22 16.09 16.10
N ALA A 500 -24.04 16.13 14.77
CA ALA A 500 -23.39 17.25 14.10
C ALA A 500 -24.20 18.56 14.25
N VAL A 501 -25.53 18.50 14.08
CA VAL A 501 -26.43 19.66 14.28
C VAL A 501 -26.46 20.10 15.75
N PHE A 502 -26.44 19.16 16.69
CA PHE A 502 -26.35 19.46 18.13
C PHE A 502 -25.05 20.17 18.51
N LEU A 503 -23.91 19.74 17.95
CA LEU A 503 -22.60 20.36 18.17
C LEU A 503 -22.48 21.75 17.56
N VAL A 504 -23.19 22.03 16.45
CA VAL A 504 -23.25 23.36 15.83
C VAL A 504 -24.15 24.31 16.62
N ARG A 505 -25.29 23.85 17.15
CA ARG A 505 -26.22 24.68 17.94
C ARG A 505 -25.72 25.03 19.34
N LYS A 506 -24.78 24.27 19.91
CA LYS A 506 -24.20 24.58 21.25
C LYS A 506 -23.11 25.66 21.19
N ARG A 507 -22.80 26.22 20.01
CA ARG A 507 -21.75 27.24 19.80
C ARG A 507 -22.25 28.51 19.09
N SER A 508 -23.57 28.71 19.01
CA SER A 508 -24.21 29.97 18.61
C SER A 508 -24.76 30.69 19.83
#